data_AF-A0A240UIM3-F1
#
_entry.id   AF-A0A240UIM3-F1
#
_cell.length_a   1.000
_cell.length_b   1.000
_cell.length_c   1.000
_cell.angle_alpha   90.00
_cell.angle_beta   90.00
_cell.angle_gamma   90.00
#
_symmetry.space_group_name_H-M   'P 1'
#
loop_
_entity.id
_entity.type
_entity.pdbx_description
1 polymer ?
#
loop_
_entity_poly.entity_id
_entity_poly.type
_entity_poly.pdbx_seq_one_letter_code
_entity_poly.pdbx_strand_id
1 'polypeptide(L)' 'MSKVYHLASRSAAPTLPATGTSHDPIQLHAQAHNALSMALHYLRQPSGNVPGAARKVTQALAALRRLDAVGAVEVSK' A
#
# COMPACT_ATOMS: atom_id res chain seq x y z
N MET A 1 -7.90 37.03 -22.27
CA MET A 1 -8.55 36.36 -21.12
C MET A 1 -8.37 34.86 -21.25
N SER A 2 -7.32 34.32 -20.65
CA SER A 2 -6.94 32.90 -20.71
C SER A 2 -7.80 32.09 -19.73
N LYS A 3 -8.54 31.09 -20.24
CA LYS A 3 -9.33 30.17 -19.41
C LYS A 3 -8.39 29.17 -18.72
N VAL A 4 -8.40 29.19 -17.39
CA VAL A 4 -7.68 28.22 -16.55
C VAL A 4 -8.57 26.98 -16.41
N TYR A 5 -8.12 25.86 -16.95
CA TYR A 5 -8.79 24.57 -16.73
C TYR A 5 -8.35 24.02 -15.37
N HIS A 6 -9.24 24.04 -14.39
CA HIS A 6 -9.05 23.26 -13.17
C HIS A 6 -9.10 21.78 -13.54
N LEU A 7 -7.93 21.18 -13.72
CA LEU A 7 -7.77 19.72 -13.81
C LEU A 7 -8.06 19.12 -12.44
N ALA A 8 -9.33 19.07 -12.06
CA ALA A 8 -9.81 18.30 -10.93
C ALA A 8 -9.83 16.82 -11.31
N SER A 9 -8.65 16.24 -11.54
CA SER A 9 -8.46 14.80 -11.43
C SER A 9 -7.48 14.55 -10.29
N ARG A 10 -7.92 14.92 -9.09
CA ARG A 10 -7.49 14.21 -7.89
C ARG A 10 -8.36 12.95 -7.80
N SER A 11 -8.08 11.97 -8.66
CA SER A 11 -8.24 10.60 -8.22
C SER A 11 -7.17 10.39 -7.14
N ALA A 12 -7.41 11.00 -5.98
CA ALA A 12 -6.89 10.47 -4.75
C ALA A 12 -7.50 9.08 -4.70
N ALA A 13 -6.71 8.08 -5.09
CA ALA A 13 -7.02 6.69 -4.77
C ALA A 13 -7.56 6.71 -3.34
N PRO A 14 -8.78 6.21 -3.07
CA PRO A 14 -9.35 6.26 -1.74
C PRO A 14 -8.34 5.63 -0.79
N THR A 15 -7.54 6.46 -0.12
CA THR A 15 -6.75 6.03 1.02
C THR A 15 -7.70 6.13 2.20
N LEU A 16 -8.87 5.50 2.05
CA LEU A 16 -9.62 5.05 3.19
C LEU A 16 -8.64 4.11 3.91
N PRO A 17 -8.37 4.30 5.21
CA PRO A 17 -7.92 3.15 5.97
C PRO A 17 -9.03 2.13 5.75
N ALA A 18 -8.74 1.05 5.02
CA ALA A 18 -9.65 -0.06 4.91
C ALA A 18 -9.81 -0.59 6.34
N THR A 19 -10.82 -0.03 7.01
CA THR A 19 -11.30 -0.42 8.33
C THR A 19 -12.28 -1.58 8.15
N GLY A 20 -12.11 -2.32 7.04
CA GLY A 20 -12.45 -3.71 6.91
C GLY A 20 -11.14 -4.40 6.54
N THR A 21 -10.74 -5.40 7.32
CA THR A 21 -9.73 -6.37 6.92
C THR A 21 -10.10 -6.91 5.54
N SER A 22 -9.52 -6.34 4.49
CA SER A 22 -9.73 -6.85 3.14
C SER A 22 -8.98 -8.18 3.06
N HIS A 23 -9.75 -9.26 2.96
CA HIS A 23 -9.25 -10.62 2.75
C HIS A 23 -9.10 -10.93 1.26
N ASP A 24 -9.36 -9.95 0.39
CA ASP A 24 -9.16 -10.09 -1.04
C ASP A 24 -7.65 -10.18 -1.34
N PRO A 25 -7.17 -11.33 -1.88
CA PRO A 25 -5.75 -11.54 -2.14
C PRO A 25 -5.16 -10.50 -3.10
N ILE A 26 -5.95 -9.98 -4.05
CA ILE A 26 -5.51 -8.96 -5.00
C ILE A 26 -5.17 -7.65 -4.28
N GLN A 27 -6.03 -7.25 -3.35
CA GLN A 27 -5.85 -6.03 -2.56
C GLN A 27 -4.68 -6.15 -1.58
N LEU A 28 -4.50 -7.33 -0.97
CA LEU A 28 -3.36 -7.61 -0.08
C LEU A 28 -2.03 -7.56 -0.85
N HIS A 29 -1.97 -8.12 -2.05
CA HIS A 29 -0.80 -8.04 -2.90
C HIS A 29 -0.49 -6.58 -3.31
N ALA A 30 -1.49 -5.83 -3.74
CA ALA A 30 -1.33 -4.40 -4.07
C ALA A 30 -0.85 -3.57 -2.86
N GLN A 31 -1.37 -3.87 -1.66
CA GLN A 31 -0.95 -3.22 -0.42
C GLN A 31 0.53 -3.50 -0.11
N ALA A 32 0.97 -4.75 -0.22
CA ALA A 32 2.36 -5.13 0.00
C ALA A 32 3.29 -4.40 -0.99
N HIS A 33 2.93 -4.39 -2.27
CA HIS A 33 3.72 -3.74 -3.32
C HIS A 33 3.85 -2.22 -3.13
N ASN A 34 2.75 -1.54 -2.78
CA ASN A 34 2.75 -0.11 -2.49
C ASN A 34 3.63 0.21 -1.27
N ALA A 35 3.50 -0.56 -0.20
CA ALA A 35 4.28 -0.36 1.02
C ALA A 35 5.80 -0.54 0.77
N LEU A 36 6.21 -1.52 -0.03
CA LEU A 36 7.62 -1.69 -0.41
C LEU A 36 8.14 -0.55 -1.29
N SER A 37 7.32 -0.10 -2.26
CA SER A 37 7.65 1.07 -3.10
C SER A 37 7.87 2.32 -2.24
N MET A 38 7.01 2.55 -1.24
CA MET A 38 7.18 3.64 -0.29
C MET A 38 8.42 3.50 0.59
N ALA A 39 8.75 2.28 1.04
CA ALA A 39 9.95 2.05 1.83
C ALA A 39 11.22 2.38 1.04
N LEU A 40 11.31 1.92 -0.23
CA LEU A 40 12.42 2.27 -1.12
C LEU A 40 12.50 3.77 -1.39
N HIS A 41 11.36 4.43 -1.57
CA HIS A 41 11.33 5.88 -1.73
C HIS A 41 11.92 6.59 -0.51
N TYR A 42 11.54 6.21 0.71
CA TYR A 42 12.08 6.79 1.94
C TYR A 42 13.57 6.56 2.14
N LEU A 43 14.11 5.42 1.68
CA LEU A 43 15.54 5.12 1.73
C LEU A 43 16.34 5.91 0.69
N ARG A 44 15.72 6.30 -0.43
CA ARG A 44 16.36 7.10 -1.50
C ARG A 44 16.37 8.61 -1.20
N GLN A 45 15.69 9.06 -0.16
CA GLN A 45 15.67 10.47 0.22
C GLN A 45 17.02 10.90 0.83
N PRO A 46 17.52 12.12 0.53
CA PRO A 46 18.83 12.59 1.01
C PRO A 46 18.98 12.61 2.54
N SER A 47 17.87 12.83 3.26
CA SER A 47 17.83 12.84 4.73
C SER A 47 17.47 11.48 5.35
N GLY A 48 17.21 10.46 4.52
CA GLY A 48 16.95 9.07 4.91
C GLY A 48 15.88 8.90 5.99
N ASN A 49 14.61 8.70 5.60
CA ASN A 49 13.55 8.42 6.56
C ASN A 49 13.51 6.93 6.95
N VAL A 50 14.54 6.48 7.68
CA VAL A 50 14.70 5.09 8.13
C VAL A 50 13.53 4.62 9.01
N PRO A 51 13.03 5.40 10.00
CA PRO A 51 11.87 4.99 10.79
C PRO A 51 10.58 4.86 9.96
N GLY A 52 10.38 5.76 8.99
CA GLY A 52 9.25 5.71 8.06
C GLY A 52 9.33 4.51 7.14
N ALA A 53 10.52 4.20 6.61
CA ALA A 53 10.77 3.01 5.79
C ALA A 53 10.48 1.72 6.58
N ALA A 54 10.97 1.62 7.82
CA ALA A 54 10.73 0.46 8.68
C ALA A 54 9.24 0.20 8.89
N ARG A 55 8.44 1.24 9.18
CA ARG A 55 6.99 1.12 9.34
C ARG A 55 6.32 0.61 8.07
N LYS A 56 6.75 1.06 6.90
CA LYS A 56 6.23 0.59 5.61
C LYS A 56 6.58 -0.87 5.33
N VAL A 57 7.80 -1.30 5.67
CA VAL A 57 8.17 -2.71 5.59
C VAL A 57 7.32 -3.58 6.53
N THR A 58 7.04 -3.12 7.75
CA THR A 58 6.13 -3.84 8.66
C THR A 58 4.71 -3.94 8.10
N GLN A 59 4.20 -2.88 7.46
CA GLN A 59 2.91 -2.91 6.78
C GLN A 59 2.90 -3.92 5.62
N ALA A 60 3.97 -3.98 4.81
CA ALA A 60 4.10 -4.96 3.73
C ALA A 60 4.13 -6.40 4.28
N LEU A 61 4.91 -6.65 5.33
CA LEU A 61 5.00 -7.97 5.96
C LEU A 61 3.65 -8.44 6.51
N ALA A 62 2.90 -7.54 7.16
CA ALA A 62 1.56 -7.86 7.65
C ALA A 62 0.59 -8.22 6.51
N ALA A 63 0.65 -7.50 5.38
CA ALA A 63 -0.16 -7.81 4.20
C ALA A 63 0.21 -9.17 3.58
N LEU A 64 1.51 -9.50 3.50
CA LEU A 64 1.98 -10.79 3.00
C LEU A 64 1.54 -11.96 3.90
N ARG A 65 1.62 -11.80 5.24
CA ARG A 65 1.14 -12.83 6.18
C ARG A 65 -0.37 -13.08 6.06
N ARG A 66 -1.14 -12.03 5.76
CA ARG A 66 -2.58 -12.18 5.49
C ARG A 66 -2.83 -12.88 4.17
N LEU A 67 -2.04 -12.58 3.14
CA LEU A 67 -2.14 -13.23 1.84
C LEU A 67 -1.83 -14.73 1.94
N ASP A 68 -0.79 -15.09 2.69
CA ASP A 68 -0.44 -16.48 2.99
C ASP A 68 -1.57 -17.22 3.72
N ALA A 69 -2.18 -16.57 4.72
CA ALA A 69 -3.33 -17.13 5.43
C ALA A 69 -4.56 -17.34 4.50
N VAL A 70 -4.82 -16.43 3.56
CA VAL A 70 -5.89 -16.59 2.57
C VAL A 70 -5.59 -17.76 1.63
N GLY A 71 -4.34 -17.88 1.16
CA GLY A 71 -3.91 -19.01 0.33
C GLY A 71 -4.00 -20.37 1.05
N ALA A 72 -3.66 -20.41 2.34
CA ALA A 72 -3.78 -21.61 3.16
C ALA A 72 -5.24 -22.05 3.38
N VAL A 73 -6.17 -21.11 3.45
CA VAL A 73 -7.62 -21.40 3.55
C VAL A 73 -8.17 -21.96 2.24
N GLU A 74 -7.72 -21.47 1.09
CA GLU A 74 -8.16 -21.96 -0.24
C GLU A 74 -7.67 -23.39 -0.54
N VAL A 75 -6.49 -23.79 -0.04
CA VAL A 75 -5.93 -25.14 -0.27
C VAL A 75 -6.58 -26.22 0.61
N SER A 76 -7.26 -25.84 1.69
CA SER A 76 -7.91 -26.78 2.63
C SER A 76 -9.38 -27.07 2.31
N LYS A 77 -9.86 -26.73 1.11
CA LYS A 77 -11.26 -26.89 0.67
C LYS A 77 -11.35 -27.86 -0.50
#